data_AF-A0AAV0M565-F1
#
_entry.id   AF-A0AAV0M565-F1
#
_cell.length_a   1.000
_cell.length_b   1.000
_cell.length_c   1.000
_cell.angle_alpha   90.00
_cell.angle_beta   90.00
_cell.angle_gamma   90.00
#
_symmetry.space_group_name_H-M   'P 1'
#
loop_
_entity.id
_entity.type
_entity.pdbx_description
1 polymer ?
#
loop_
_entity_poly.entity_id
_entity_poly.type
_entity_poly.pdbx_seq_one_letter_code
_entity_poly.pdbx_strand_id
1 'polypeptide(L)'
;QLGAEFVGTFILIFAATAGPIVNQKYAGAETLIGNAACSGLAVMIIILSTGHISGAHLNPSLTIAFAFLRHFPWAHVPAYIAAQVTASICASFALKGVFHPFMSGGVTVPSVATGQAFALEFIITFVLLFVVTAVATDTRAVGELAGIAVGATVMLNILVAG
;
A
#
# COMPACT_ATOMS: atom_id res chain seq x y z
N GLN A 1 7.29 -10.02 13.39
CA GLN A 1 7.00 -8.60 13.15
C GLN A 1 7.81 -8.03 11.99
N LEU A 2 9.10 -7.68 12.17
CA LEU A 2 9.90 -7.03 11.09
C LEU A 2 9.98 -7.83 9.78
N GLY A 3 10.21 -9.14 9.85
CA GLY A 3 10.25 -9.99 8.65
C GLY A 3 8.90 -10.06 7.92
N ALA A 4 7.78 -10.00 8.65
CA ALA A 4 6.45 -9.97 8.06
C ALA A 4 6.15 -8.61 7.41
N GLU A 5 6.59 -7.50 8.02
CA GLU A 5 6.53 -6.18 7.35
C GLU A 5 7.39 -6.15 6.10
N PHE A 6 8.59 -6.70 6.14
CA PHE A 6 9.45 -6.75 4.96
C PHE A 6 8.80 -7.55 3.83
N VAL A 7 8.37 -8.78 4.09
CA VAL A 7 7.74 -9.65 3.08
C VAL A 7 6.43 -9.04 2.58
N GLY A 8 5.60 -8.52 3.48
CA GLY A 8 4.34 -7.87 3.13
C GLY A 8 4.57 -6.63 2.25
N THR A 9 5.43 -5.70 2.65
CA THR A 9 5.72 -4.51 1.85
C THR A 9 6.38 -4.87 0.52
N PHE A 10 7.23 -5.90 0.48
CA PHE A 10 7.79 -6.39 -0.78
C PHE A 10 6.69 -6.84 -1.73
N ILE A 11 5.76 -7.69 -1.27
CA ILE A 11 4.65 -8.20 -2.10
C ILE A 11 3.75 -7.05 -2.55
N LEU A 12 3.44 -6.12 -1.64
CA LEU A 12 2.62 -4.95 -1.93
C LEU A 12 3.22 -4.11 -3.05
N ILE A 13 4.47 -3.68 -2.89
CA ILE A 13 5.14 -2.82 -3.87
C ILE A 13 5.36 -3.57 -5.18
N PHE A 14 5.72 -4.86 -5.12
CA PHE A 14 5.87 -5.68 -6.31
C PHE A 14 4.57 -5.72 -7.12
N ALA A 15 3.44 -6.04 -6.48
CA ALA A 15 2.15 -6.14 -7.15
C ALA A 15 1.63 -4.78 -7.63
N ALA A 16 1.61 -3.77 -6.76
CA ALA A 16 1.08 -2.44 -7.05
C ALA A 16 1.82 -1.74 -8.20
N THR A 17 3.14 -1.94 -8.30
CA THR A 17 3.96 -1.41 -9.39
C THR A 17 3.90 -2.31 -10.64
N ALA A 18 3.76 -3.64 -10.49
CA ALA A 18 3.61 -4.55 -11.63
C ALA A 18 2.34 -4.28 -12.43
N GLY A 19 1.20 -3.98 -11.80
CA GLY A 19 -0.06 -3.71 -12.48
C GLY A 19 0.08 -2.68 -13.62
N PRO A 20 0.50 -1.43 -13.34
CA PRO A 20 0.75 -0.42 -14.36
C PRO A 20 1.78 -0.83 -15.42
N ILE A 21 2.85 -1.56 -15.05
CA ILE A 21 3.87 -2.04 -15.99
C ILE A 21 3.26 -3.05 -16.98
N VAL A 22 2.49 -4.02 -16.47
CA VAL A 22 1.82 -5.05 -17.28
C VAL A 22 0.72 -4.42 -18.14
N ASN A 23 -0.03 -3.47 -17.59
CA ASN A 23 -1.03 -2.72 -18.32
C ASN A 23 -0.41 -2.01 -19.54
N GLN A 24 0.76 -1.38 -19.39
CA GLN A 24 1.49 -0.79 -20.52
C GLN A 24 1.99 -1.83 -21.52
N LYS A 25 2.49 -2.98 -21.05
CA LYS A 25 2.88 -4.10 -21.92
C LYS A 25 1.74 -4.56 -22.83
N TYR A 26 0.49 -4.49 -22.36
CA TYR A 26 -0.71 -4.82 -23.13
C TYR A 26 -1.46 -3.58 -23.65
N ALA A 27 -0.75 -2.48 -23.93
CA ALA A 27 -1.29 -1.27 -24.56
C ALA A 27 -2.51 -0.67 -23.84
N GLY A 28 -2.57 -0.75 -22.51
CA GLY A 28 -3.62 -0.13 -21.70
C GLY A 28 -4.86 -1.00 -21.46
N ALA A 29 -4.82 -2.29 -21.82
CA ALA A 29 -5.98 -3.18 -21.75
C ALA A 29 -6.58 -3.35 -20.33
N GLU A 30 -5.76 -3.26 -19.27
CA GLU A 30 -6.24 -3.42 -17.89
C GLU A 30 -6.88 -2.14 -17.35
N THR A 31 -6.58 -0.98 -17.97
CA THR A 31 -7.08 0.36 -17.58
C THR A 31 -6.80 0.71 -16.11
N LEU A 32 -7.37 1.82 -15.61
CA LEU A 32 -7.20 2.23 -14.22
C LEU A 32 -7.79 1.20 -13.24
N ILE A 33 -8.89 0.53 -13.60
CA ILE A 33 -9.55 -0.42 -12.71
C ILE A 33 -8.70 -1.67 -12.43
N GLY A 34 -7.96 -2.16 -13.43
CA GLY A 34 -7.04 -3.28 -13.24
C GLY A 34 -5.86 -2.91 -12.33
N ASN A 35 -5.27 -1.73 -12.52
CA ASN A 35 -4.20 -1.22 -11.66
C ASN A 35 -4.67 -1.06 -10.20
N ALA A 36 -5.86 -0.49 -10.00
CA ALA A 36 -6.47 -0.30 -8.69
C ALA A 36 -6.79 -1.64 -8.02
N ALA A 37 -7.38 -2.58 -8.76
CA ALA A 37 -7.69 -3.92 -8.27
C ALA A 37 -6.42 -4.69 -7.87
N CYS A 38 -5.36 -4.61 -8.69
CA CYS A 38 -4.08 -5.26 -8.39
C CYS A 38 -3.51 -4.81 -7.03
N SER A 39 -3.47 -3.49 -6.80
CA SER A 39 -2.97 -2.92 -5.56
C SER A 39 -3.88 -3.22 -4.35
N GLY A 40 -5.20 -3.03 -4.50
CA GLY A 40 -6.16 -3.28 -3.42
C GLY A 40 -6.23 -4.75 -3.00
N LEU A 41 -6.19 -5.67 -3.97
CA LEU A 41 -6.13 -7.11 -3.70
C LEU A 41 -4.82 -7.51 -3.03
N ALA A 42 -3.67 -6.95 -3.45
CA ALA A 42 -2.40 -7.21 -2.80
C ALA A 42 -2.46 -6.83 -1.30
N VAL A 43 -2.94 -5.62 -1.00
CA VAL A 43 -3.13 -5.16 0.38
C VAL A 43 -4.06 -6.09 1.16
N MET A 44 -5.21 -6.45 0.58
CA MET A 44 -6.17 -7.36 1.20
C MET A 44 -5.53 -8.71 1.55
N ILE A 45 -4.84 -9.33 0.60
CA ILE A 45 -4.18 -10.64 0.77
C ILE A 45 -3.13 -10.56 1.87
N ILE A 46 -2.31 -9.51 1.89
CA ILE A 46 -1.24 -9.37 2.89
C ILE A 46 -1.82 -9.14 4.29
N ILE A 47 -2.84 -8.28 4.43
CA ILE A 47 -3.44 -8.05 5.75
C ILE A 47 -4.11 -9.32 6.27
N LEU A 48 -4.86 -10.03 5.44
CA LEU A 48 -5.52 -11.29 5.84
C LEU A 48 -4.51 -12.40 6.17
N SER A 49 -3.33 -12.42 5.52
CA SER A 49 -2.32 -13.47 5.74
C SER A 49 -1.33 -13.15 6.86
N THR A 50 -0.83 -11.92 6.97
CA THR A 50 0.23 -11.53 7.90
C THR A 50 -0.19 -10.50 8.94
N GLY A 51 -1.43 -10.02 8.92
CA GLY A 51 -1.95 -9.04 9.89
C GLY A 51 -1.79 -9.48 11.35
N HIS A 52 -2.02 -10.76 11.63
CA HIS A 52 -1.85 -11.34 12.97
C HIS A 52 -0.37 -11.41 13.43
N ILE A 53 0.60 -11.26 12.54
CA ILE A 53 2.04 -11.37 12.84
C ILE A 53 2.67 -10.00 13.10
N SER A 54 2.36 -8.98 12.30
CA SER A 54 2.97 -7.64 12.40
C SER A 54 2.00 -6.49 12.60
N GLY A 55 0.69 -6.73 12.51
CA GLY A 55 -0.32 -5.69 12.31
C GLY A 55 -0.48 -5.27 10.84
N ALA A 56 0.39 -5.77 9.94
CA ALA A 56 0.44 -5.43 8.52
C ALA A 56 0.32 -3.91 8.29
N HIS A 57 1.25 -3.15 8.85
CA HIS A 57 1.28 -1.69 8.62
C HIS A 57 1.65 -1.38 7.17
N LEU A 58 2.65 -2.08 6.64
CA LEU A 58 3.12 -2.08 5.25
C LEU A 58 3.52 -0.70 4.69
N ASN A 59 3.46 0.35 5.52
CA ASN A 59 3.57 1.74 5.12
C ASN A 59 4.07 2.57 6.33
N PRO A 60 5.05 3.48 6.12
CA PRO A 60 5.56 4.36 7.16
C PRO A 60 4.49 5.27 7.78
N SER A 61 3.61 5.87 6.97
CA SER A 61 2.53 6.75 7.43
C SER A 61 1.55 6.01 8.33
N LEU A 62 1.20 4.77 7.99
CA LEU A 62 0.37 3.91 8.84
C LEU A 62 1.07 3.59 10.16
N THR A 63 2.34 3.20 10.11
CA THR A 63 3.14 2.90 11.31
C THR A 63 3.19 4.10 12.27
N ILE A 64 3.40 5.30 11.73
CA ILE A 64 3.40 6.55 12.50
C ILE A 64 2.01 6.85 13.07
N ALA A 65 0.94 6.67 12.28
CA ALA A 65 -0.43 6.91 12.74
C ALA A 65 -0.81 5.99 13.90
N PHE A 66 -0.52 4.69 13.81
CA PHE A 66 -0.75 3.75 14.91
C PHE A 66 0.07 4.12 16.16
N ALA A 67 1.30 4.60 16.00
CA ALA A 67 2.12 5.04 17.13
C ALA A 67 1.57 6.32 17.79
N PHE A 68 1.12 7.28 16.98
CA PHE A 68 0.50 8.51 17.45
C PHE A 68 -0.79 8.25 18.22
N LEU A 69 -1.61 7.31 17.73
CA LEU A 69 -2.85 6.87 18.39
C LEU A 69 -2.60 5.90 19.56
N ARG A 70 -1.34 5.68 19.96
CA ARG A 70 -0.93 4.80 21.07
C ARG A 70 -1.30 3.32 20.90
N HIS A 71 -1.55 2.89 19.66
CA HIS A 71 -1.77 1.50 19.30
C HIS A 71 -0.48 0.78 18.89
N PHE A 72 0.64 1.51 18.77
CA PHE A 72 1.95 0.92 18.46
C PHE A 72 3.09 1.62 19.23
N PRO A 73 4.09 0.90 19.76
CA PRO A 73 5.16 1.53 20.54
C PRO A 73 6.11 2.35 19.64
N TRP A 74 6.32 3.63 19.98
CA TRP A 74 7.23 4.53 19.26
C TRP A 74 8.66 3.98 19.07
N ALA A 75 9.16 3.19 20.02
CA ALA A 75 10.48 2.55 19.93
C ALA A 75 10.62 1.58 18.73
N HIS A 76 9.52 1.01 18.24
CA HIS A 76 9.54 0.06 17.12
C HIS A 76 9.36 0.74 15.76
N VAL A 77 8.91 2.00 15.74
CA VAL A 77 8.61 2.76 14.51
C VAL A 77 9.82 2.83 13.56
N PRO A 78 11.04 3.19 14.01
CA PRO A 78 12.18 3.27 13.10
C PRO A 78 12.51 1.93 12.44
N ALA A 79 12.40 0.82 13.17
CA ALA A 79 12.70 -0.51 12.64
C ALA A 79 11.65 -0.97 11.62
N TYR A 80 10.36 -0.67 11.86
CA TYR A 80 9.29 -0.94 10.91
C TYR A 80 9.47 -0.13 9.62
N ILE A 81 9.75 1.17 9.73
CA ILE A 81 10.00 2.04 8.56
C ILE A 81 11.21 1.54 7.78
N ALA A 82 12.30 1.17 8.45
CA ALA A 82 13.47 0.60 7.78
C ALA A 82 13.15 -0.69 7.02
N ALA A 83 12.36 -1.59 7.62
CA ALA A 83 11.92 -2.83 6.96
C ALA A 83 11.05 -2.54 5.73
N GLN A 84 10.11 -1.61 5.83
CA GLN A 84 9.23 -1.21 4.74
C GLN A 84 10.02 -0.56 3.59
N VAL A 85 10.88 0.40 3.88
CA VAL A 85 11.70 1.09 2.86
C VAL A 85 12.64 0.12 2.15
N THR A 86 13.33 -0.74 2.90
CA THR A 86 14.24 -1.73 2.30
C THR A 86 13.49 -2.76 1.45
N ALA A 87 12.32 -3.21 1.91
CA ALA A 87 11.45 -4.09 1.13
C ALA A 87 10.98 -3.44 -0.18
N SER A 88 10.54 -2.18 -0.13
CA SER A 88 10.15 -1.42 -1.33
C SER A 88 11.28 -1.34 -2.34
N ILE A 89 12.50 -1.03 -1.90
CA ILE A 89 13.69 -0.97 -2.74
C ILE A 89 13.97 -2.34 -3.38
N CYS A 90 13.95 -3.41 -2.59
CA CYS A 90 14.12 -4.78 -3.09
C CYS A 90 13.05 -5.16 -4.13
N ALA A 91 11.79 -4.81 -3.88
CA ALA A 91 10.69 -5.06 -4.81
C ALA A 91 10.88 -4.31 -6.14
N SER A 92 11.30 -3.05 -6.10
CA SER A 92 11.61 -2.28 -7.30
C SER A 92 12.76 -2.89 -8.12
N PHE A 93 13.82 -3.39 -7.48
CA PHE A 93 14.89 -4.10 -8.18
C PHE A 93 14.45 -5.45 -8.76
N ALA A 94 13.63 -6.21 -8.02
CA ALA A 94 13.06 -7.46 -8.51
C ALA A 94 12.18 -7.22 -9.75
N LEU A 95 11.32 -6.20 -9.72
CA LEU A 95 10.53 -5.78 -10.87
C LEU A 95 11.41 -5.42 -12.07
N LYS A 96 12.49 -4.66 -11.83
CA LYS A 96 13.47 -4.33 -12.86
C LYS A 96 14.07 -5.56 -13.52
N GLY A 97 14.40 -6.60 -12.75
CA GLY A 97 14.90 -7.85 -13.28
C GLY A 97 13.86 -8.65 -14.07
N VAL A 98 12.64 -8.75 -13.54
CA VAL A 98 11.56 -9.60 -14.10
C VAL A 98 10.94 -9.01 -15.37
N PHE A 99 10.76 -7.68 -15.41
CA PHE A 99 10.00 -7.03 -16.48
C PHE A 99 10.87 -6.33 -17.53
N HIS A 100 12.20 -6.36 -17.43
CA HIS A 100 13.09 -5.82 -18.46
C HIS A 100 12.81 -6.43 -19.85
N PRO A 101 12.72 -5.64 -20.94
CA PRO A 101 12.94 -4.19 -21.03
C PRO A 101 11.70 -3.32 -20.77
N PHE A 102 10.53 -3.92 -20.49
CA PHE A 102 9.27 -3.24 -20.26
C PHE A 102 9.22 -2.63 -18.84
N MET A 103 9.84 -1.47 -18.67
CA MET A 103 9.98 -0.77 -17.37
C MET A 103 9.30 0.60 -17.32
N SER A 104 8.38 0.85 -18.24
CA SER A 104 7.59 2.09 -18.25
C SER A 104 6.33 1.90 -17.42
N GLY A 105 5.97 2.90 -16.61
CA GLY A 105 4.91 2.81 -15.61
C GLY A 105 5.38 2.32 -14.25
N GLY A 106 4.49 2.35 -13.26
CA GLY A 106 4.75 1.82 -11.91
C GLY A 106 5.20 2.85 -10.86
N VAL A 107 5.37 4.11 -11.27
CA VAL A 107 5.52 5.25 -10.37
C VAL A 107 4.36 6.22 -10.57
N THR A 108 3.89 6.83 -9.48
CA THR A 108 2.89 7.89 -9.54
C THR A 108 3.54 9.17 -10.02
N VAL A 109 3.17 9.64 -11.20
CA VAL A 109 3.66 10.90 -11.78
C VAL A 109 2.49 11.87 -11.88
N PRO A 110 2.48 12.96 -11.10
CA PRO A 110 1.38 13.91 -11.13
C PRO A 110 1.31 14.64 -12.48
N SER A 111 0.12 14.71 -13.05
CA SER A 111 -0.18 15.48 -14.27
C SER A 111 -0.65 16.91 -13.99
N VAL A 112 -0.80 17.25 -12.70
CA VAL A 112 -1.35 18.52 -12.18
C VAL A 112 -0.31 19.31 -11.40
N ALA A 113 -0.65 20.54 -11.00
CA ALA A 113 0.25 21.36 -10.19
C ALA A 113 0.55 20.69 -8.83
N THR A 114 1.76 20.92 -8.31
CA THR A 114 2.23 20.30 -7.05
C THR A 114 1.28 20.50 -5.87
N GLY A 115 0.67 21.68 -5.75
CA GLY A 115 -0.30 21.95 -4.68
C GLY A 115 -1.58 21.12 -4.79
N GLN A 116 -2.06 20.86 -6.01
CA GLN A 116 -3.22 20.01 -6.26
C GLN A 116 -2.90 18.53 -6.00
N ALA A 117 -1.74 18.06 -6.47
CA ALA A 117 -1.27 16.70 -6.21
C ALA A 117 -1.10 16.45 -4.71
N PHE A 118 -0.50 17.41 -3.98
CA PHE A 118 -0.36 17.33 -2.53
C PHE A 118 -1.73 17.23 -1.82
N ALA A 119 -2.68 18.09 -2.19
CA ALA A 119 -4.01 18.07 -1.58
C ALA A 119 -4.73 16.73 -1.83
N LEU A 120 -4.63 16.19 -3.04
CA LEU A 120 -5.19 14.89 -3.40
C LEU A 120 -4.56 13.75 -2.56
N GLU A 121 -3.23 13.67 -2.54
CA GLU A 121 -2.47 12.67 -1.76
C GLU A 121 -2.78 12.76 -0.27
N PHE A 122 -2.93 13.98 0.26
CA PHE A 122 -3.33 14.20 1.65
C PHE A 122 -4.73 13.65 1.94
N ILE A 123 -5.71 13.95 1.08
CA ILE A 123 -7.10 13.51 1.24
C ILE A 123 -7.20 11.99 1.16
N ILE A 124 -6.61 11.36 0.14
CA ILE A 124 -6.71 9.90 -0.02
C ILE A 124 -5.93 9.17 1.09
N THR A 125 -4.80 9.72 1.54
CA THR A 125 -4.07 9.17 2.70
C THR A 125 -4.90 9.30 3.97
N PHE A 126 -5.57 10.44 4.19
CA PHE A 126 -6.49 10.60 5.31
C PHE A 126 -7.61 9.54 5.29
N VAL A 127 -8.23 9.30 4.12
CA VAL A 127 -9.26 8.25 3.96
C VAL A 127 -8.70 6.87 4.32
N LEU A 128 -7.50 6.54 3.84
CA LEU A 128 -6.84 5.27 4.19
C LEU A 128 -6.61 5.14 5.70
N LEU A 129 -6.00 6.14 6.33
CA LEU A 129 -5.70 6.13 7.76
C LEU A 129 -6.98 6.08 8.61
N PHE A 130 -8.02 6.82 8.22
CA PHE A 130 -9.32 6.80 8.87
C PHE A 130 -9.94 5.40 8.84
N VAL A 131 -10.01 4.77 7.66
CA VAL A 131 -10.59 3.43 7.54
C VAL A 131 -9.77 2.41 8.32
N VAL A 132 -8.45 2.40 8.15
CA VAL A 132 -7.57 1.43 8.82
C VAL A 132 -7.70 1.54 10.34
N THR A 133 -7.67 2.76 10.89
CA THR A 133 -7.79 2.95 12.33
C THR A 133 -9.17 2.56 12.83
N ALA A 134 -10.24 2.93 12.12
CA ALA A 134 -11.61 2.56 12.48
C ALA A 134 -11.80 1.03 12.53
N VAL A 135 -11.26 0.28 11.56
CA VAL A 135 -11.47 -1.18 11.50
C VAL A 135 -10.46 -1.98 12.32
N ALA A 136 -9.26 -1.44 12.57
CA ALA A 136 -8.19 -2.16 13.28
C ALA A 136 -8.17 -1.89 14.79
N THR A 137 -8.72 -0.75 15.26
CA THR A 137 -8.58 -0.34 16.66
C THR A 137 -9.89 -0.31 17.45
N ASP A 138 -11.04 -0.27 16.79
CA ASP A 138 -12.35 -0.27 17.46
C ASP A 138 -12.84 -1.71 17.68
N THR A 139 -13.09 -2.08 18.93
CA THR A 139 -13.60 -3.42 19.29
C THR A 139 -15.02 -3.68 18.81
N ARG A 140 -15.75 -2.64 18.38
CA ARG A 140 -17.08 -2.75 17.76
C ARG A 140 -17.01 -3.00 16.26
N ALA A 141 -15.85 -2.84 15.64
CA ALA A 141 -15.66 -3.12 14.22
C ALA A 141 -15.56 -4.63 13.98
N VAL A 142 -15.94 -5.08 12.78
CA VAL A 142 -15.80 -6.48 12.37
C VAL A 142 -14.34 -6.75 12.04
N GLY A 143 -13.53 -7.06 13.06
CA GLY A 143 -12.08 -7.19 12.94
C GLY A 143 -11.61 -8.21 11.87
N GLU A 144 -12.38 -9.29 11.67
CA GLU A 144 -12.09 -10.29 10.62
C GLU A 144 -12.18 -9.72 9.19
N LEU A 145 -12.97 -8.66 8.99
CA LEU A 145 -13.13 -7.98 7.70
C LEU A 145 -12.17 -6.80 7.50
N ALA A 146 -11.30 -6.51 8.47
CA ALA A 146 -10.37 -5.38 8.40
C ALA A 146 -9.53 -5.40 7.12
N GLY A 147 -9.00 -6.57 6.73
CA GLY A 147 -8.23 -6.70 5.49
C GLY A 147 -9.03 -6.37 4.23
N ILE A 148 -10.32 -6.72 4.20
CA ILE A 148 -11.20 -6.42 3.07
C ILE A 148 -11.46 -4.91 2.99
N ALA A 149 -11.79 -4.28 4.12
CA ALA A 149 -12.06 -2.85 4.18
C ALA A 149 -10.83 -2.04 3.73
N VAL A 150 -9.65 -2.36 4.27
CA VAL A 150 -8.40 -1.64 3.94
C VAL A 150 -8.01 -1.85 2.47
N GLY A 151 -8.08 -3.08 1.96
CA GLY A 151 -7.80 -3.35 0.54
C GLY A 151 -8.77 -2.62 -0.40
N ALA A 152 -10.07 -2.60 -0.07
CA ALA A 152 -11.06 -1.84 -0.82
C ALA A 152 -10.81 -0.33 -0.79
N THR A 153 -10.36 0.22 0.35
CA THR A 153 -9.97 1.63 0.45
C THR A 153 -8.77 1.96 -0.41
N VAL A 154 -7.76 1.10 -0.48
CA VAL A 154 -6.61 1.31 -1.38
C VAL A 154 -7.04 1.29 -2.84
N MET A 155 -7.90 0.35 -3.24
CA MET A 155 -8.48 0.31 -4.58
C MET A 155 -9.27 1.61 -4.88
N LEU A 156 -10.13 2.04 -3.97
CA LEU A 156 -10.92 3.26 -4.10
C LEU A 156 -10.02 4.50 -4.28
N ASN A 157 -8.98 4.62 -3.45
CA ASN A 157 -8.07 5.76 -3.51
C ASN A 157 -7.36 5.86 -4.86
N ILE A 158 -6.94 4.73 -5.44
CA ILE A 158 -6.31 4.72 -6.78
C ILE A 158 -7.33 5.11 -7.85
N LEU A 159 -8.57 4.61 -7.77
CA LEU A 159 -9.63 5.00 -8.70
C LEU A 159 -9.96 6.50 -8.65
N VAL A 160 -9.85 7.11 -7.47
CA VAL A 160 -10.08 8.55 -7.27
C VAL A 160 -8.88 9.39 -7.72
N ALA A 161 -7.67 8.95 -7.40
CA ALA A 161 -6.46 9.75 -7.60
C ALA A 161 -5.90 9.66 -9.03
N GLY A 162 -6.04 8.50 -9.68
CA GLY A 162 -5.44 8.22 -11.00
C GLY A 162 -4.05 7.63 -10.89
#